data_AF-A0A8T7K5Z7-F1
#
_entry.id   AF-A0A8T7K5Z7-F1
#
_cell.length_a   1.000
_cell.length_b   1.000
_cell.length_c   1.000
_cell.angle_alpha   90.00
_cell.angle_beta   90.00
_cell.angle_gamma   90.00
#
_symmetry.space_group_name_H-M   'P 1'
#
loop_
_entity.id
_entity.type
_entity.pdbx_description
1 polymer ?
#
loop_
_entity_poly.entity_id
_entity_poly.type
_entity_poly.pdbx_seq_one_letter_code
_entity_poly.pdbx_strand_id
1 'polypeptide(L)'
;MLFAVIALVVVVVLDVIMAALLPPLSTLRLPTATVGPSPTPRPTNTPVPTPTEVPCDGPQWWESVGATVAPFFQSNLLTGGARSVTNFDEFRSAQQGIRDAAAALPYPPCLAGAHDDLLDTLNALLLALNVPNAQQIVAAASLYGLPYDNVRHYYAAISDGYENLRDLIAGLEAQGVTPQDSDLGGSIGAARQFARFNTLDCQATRWAATEAVSWFALVSTAGDSLTSGEVDRNQLGRVVIQLQNNGLRIEGAPFPNCMAPARADLLEANDGLVAAIQGLLSGDSAALQQNAAAYAQARGRLEAAIRSYIAFMNIPS
;
A
#
# COMPACT_ATOMS: atom_id res chain seq x y z
N MET A 1 30.94 26.63 -4.73
CA MET A 1 29.69 26.22 -4.06
C MET A 1 28.48 26.34 -4.97
N LEU A 2 28.03 27.55 -5.40
CA LEU A 2 26.76 27.76 -6.12
C LEU A 2 26.43 26.72 -7.23
N PHE A 3 27.37 26.46 -8.14
CA PHE A 3 27.18 25.48 -9.23
C PHE A 3 27.00 24.02 -8.79
N ALA A 4 27.55 23.61 -7.63
CA ALA A 4 27.36 22.25 -7.12
C ALA A 4 25.94 22.05 -6.54
N VAL A 5 25.38 23.09 -5.92
CA VAL A 5 23.98 23.11 -5.48
C VAL A 5 23.05 23.04 -6.70
N ILE A 6 23.33 23.82 -7.75
CA ILE A 6 22.52 23.83 -8.99
C ILE A 6 22.50 22.45 -9.66
N ALA A 7 23.61 21.72 -9.72
CA ALA A 7 23.65 20.38 -10.30
C ALA A 7 22.80 19.37 -9.51
N LEU A 8 22.86 19.44 -8.17
CA LEU A 8 22.05 18.61 -7.27
C LEU A 8 20.55 18.94 -7.41
N VAL A 9 20.21 20.23 -7.48
CA VAL A 9 18.85 20.73 -7.73
C VAL A 9 18.30 20.23 -9.07
N VAL A 10 19.09 20.15 -10.15
CA VAL A 10 18.59 19.63 -11.44
C VAL A 10 18.23 18.14 -11.38
N VAL A 11 19.00 17.32 -10.67
CA VAL A 11 18.71 15.88 -10.51
C VAL A 11 17.53 15.65 -9.56
N VAL A 12 17.41 16.43 -8.49
CA VAL A 12 16.35 16.27 -7.46
C VAL A 12 15.01 16.92 -7.87
N VAL A 13 15.02 18.06 -8.57
CA VAL A 13 13.76 18.72 -8.99
C VAL A 13 13.03 17.95 -10.10
N LEU A 14 13.72 17.06 -10.82
CA LEU A 14 13.07 16.12 -11.73
C LEU A 14 12.12 15.14 -11.00
N ASP A 15 12.35 14.85 -9.71
CA ASP A 15 11.47 13.98 -8.91
C ASP A 15 10.14 14.67 -8.53
N VAL A 16 10.16 16.00 -8.36
CA VAL A 16 8.98 16.79 -7.96
C VAL A 16 7.87 16.71 -9.02
N ILE A 17 8.22 16.52 -10.29
CA ILE A 17 7.28 16.45 -11.42
C ILE A 17 6.51 15.11 -11.45
N MET A 18 7.13 14.01 -11.02
CA MET A 18 6.51 12.68 -11.00
C MET A 18 5.49 12.52 -9.86
N ALA A 19 5.61 13.33 -8.81
CA ALA A 19 4.73 13.29 -7.63
C ALA A 19 3.43 14.11 -7.77
N ALA A 20 3.01 14.43 -9.00
CA ALA A 20 1.88 15.30 -9.32
C ALA A 20 0.65 14.56 -9.90
N LEU A 21 0.67 13.24 -10.01
CA LEU A 21 -0.30 12.43 -10.77
C LEU A 21 -1.69 12.25 -10.12
N LEU A 22 -1.99 12.93 -9.01
CA LEU A 22 -3.03 12.50 -8.05
C LEU A 22 -3.86 13.70 -7.52
N PRO A 23 -5.09 13.94 -8.02
CA PRO A 23 -5.85 15.19 -7.83
C PRO A 23 -6.87 15.20 -6.64
N PRO A 24 -7.39 16.37 -6.18
CA PRO A 24 -7.97 16.51 -4.81
C PRO A 24 -9.28 17.35 -4.62
N LEU A 25 -9.83 17.37 -3.37
CA LEU A 25 -10.87 18.29 -2.78
C LEU A 25 -12.34 18.12 -3.28
N SER A 26 -13.46 18.43 -2.59
CA SER A 26 -13.91 18.81 -1.20
C SER A 26 -15.47 18.57 -1.09
N THR A 27 -16.37 19.00 -0.17
CA THR A 27 -16.47 20.04 0.89
C THR A 27 -17.72 19.83 1.82
N LEU A 28 -17.85 20.63 2.92
CA LEU A 28 -19.09 21.10 3.61
C LEU A 28 -20.00 20.19 4.53
N ARG A 29 -19.64 20.15 5.83
CA ARG A 29 -20.44 20.35 7.09
C ARG A 29 -21.82 19.67 7.39
N LEU A 30 -21.80 18.84 8.47
CA LEU A 30 -22.66 18.79 9.71
C LEU A 30 -24.22 18.64 9.62
N PRO A 31 -24.91 17.99 10.61
CA PRO A 31 -24.69 18.10 12.06
C PRO A 31 -24.79 16.80 12.93
N THR A 32 -24.66 16.97 14.25
CA THR A 32 -24.49 15.93 15.30
C THR A 32 -25.79 15.38 15.90
N ALA A 33 -25.76 14.13 16.41
CA ALA A 33 -26.72 13.60 17.39
C ALA A 33 -26.02 12.71 18.44
N THR A 34 -26.62 12.58 19.64
CA THR A 34 -26.02 11.92 20.82
C THR A 34 -26.82 10.68 21.23
N VAL A 35 -26.16 9.62 21.72
CA VAL A 35 -26.80 8.35 22.15
C VAL A 35 -26.57 8.11 23.65
N GLY A 36 -27.63 7.66 24.36
CA GLY A 36 -27.58 7.29 25.78
C GLY A 36 -27.39 5.77 26.00
N PRO A 37 -27.06 5.34 27.22
CA PRO A 37 -26.70 3.94 27.52
C PRO A 37 -27.90 2.98 27.47
N SER A 38 -27.68 1.78 26.94
CA SER A 38 -28.65 0.68 26.86
C SER A 38 -28.41 -0.38 27.97
N PRO A 39 -29.45 -0.92 28.64
CA PRO A 39 -29.30 -1.88 29.74
C PRO A 39 -29.13 -3.34 29.28
N THR A 40 -28.33 -4.10 30.03
CA THR A 40 -27.97 -5.50 29.71
C THR A 40 -29.13 -6.50 29.90
N PRO A 41 -29.51 -7.30 28.88
CA PRO A 41 -30.47 -8.39 29.03
C PRO A 41 -29.94 -9.58 29.82
N ARG A 42 -30.87 -10.36 30.41
CA ARG A 42 -30.59 -11.59 31.19
C ARG A 42 -30.73 -12.82 30.28
N PRO A 43 -29.87 -13.85 30.40
CA PRO A 43 -29.94 -15.03 29.52
C PRO A 43 -31.22 -15.86 29.74
N THR A 44 -31.73 -16.42 28.63
CA THR A 44 -32.92 -17.29 28.58
C THR A 44 -32.54 -18.64 27.99
N ASN A 45 -32.98 -19.73 28.62
CA ASN A 45 -32.72 -21.10 28.15
C ASN A 45 -33.66 -21.47 26.99
N THR A 46 -33.40 -20.93 25.80
CA THR A 46 -34.05 -21.36 24.56
C THR A 46 -33.34 -22.63 24.03
N PRO A 47 -34.06 -23.68 23.60
CA PRO A 47 -33.43 -24.83 22.97
C PRO A 47 -32.71 -24.41 21.70
N VAL A 48 -31.45 -24.84 21.54
CA VAL A 48 -30.63 -24.55 20.36
C VAL A 48 -31.26 -25.24 19.15
N PRO A 49 -31.63 -24.51 18.07
CA PRO A 49 -32.04 -25.14 16.82
C PRO A 49 -30.90 -25.99 16.28
N THR A 50 -31.20 -27.22 15.83
CA THR A 50 -30.25 -27.95 14.99
C THR A 50 -29.87 -27.05 13.81
N PRO A 51 -28.58 -26.79 13.54
CA PRO A 51 -28.19 -25.94 12.43
C PRO A 51 -28.78 -26.49 11.14
N THR A 52 -29.60 -25.68 10.47
CA THR A 52 -29.99 -25.97 9.09
C THR A 52 -28.70 -25.91 8.27
N GLU A 53 -28.23 -27.06 7.79
CA GLU A 53 -27.07 -27.10 6.91
C GLU A 53 -27.35 -26.23 5.70
N VAL A 54 -26.61 -25.13 5.56
CA VAL A 54 -26.70 -24.24 4.41
C VAL A 54 -26.27 -25.06 3.19
N PRO A 55 -27.13 -25.27 2.18
CA PRO A 55 -26.77 -26.09 1.03
C PRO A 55 -25.50 -25.57 0.36
N CYS A 56 -24.62 -26.48 -0.07
CA CYS A 56 -23.46 -26.11 -0.87
C CYS A 56 -23.90 -25.79 -2.31
N ASP A 57 -24.38 -24.57 -2.51
CA ASP A 57 -24.55 -23.93 -3.81
C ASP A 57 -23.75 -22.62 -3.79
N GLY A 58 -22.53 -22.69 -4.32
CA GLY A 58 -21.61 -21.55 -4.34
C GLY A 58 -22.18 -20.34 -5.10
N PRO A 59 -22.70 -20.53 -6.33
CA PRO A 59 -23.35 -19.46 -7.09
C PRO A 59 -24.54 -18.82 -6.36
N GLN A 60 -25.47 -19.61 -5.83
CA GLN A 60 -26.63 -19.09 -5.08
C GLN A 60 -26.19 -18.35 -3.81
N TRP A 61 -25.14 -18.84 -3.13
CA TRP A 61 -24.57 -18.15 -1.99
C TRP A 61 -23.97 -16.79 -2.40
N TRP A 62 -23.17 -16.74 -3.46
CA TRP A 62 -22.55 -15.50 -3.96
C TRP A 62 -23.59 -14.46 -4.38
N GLU A 63 -24.65 -14.88 -5.09
CA GLU A 63 -25.79 -14.01 -5.41
C GLU A 63 -26.46 -13.44 -4.15
N SER A 64 -26.54 -14.22 -3.07
CA SER A 64 -27.16 -13.78 -1.81
C SER A 64 -26.30 -12.80 -1.00
N VAL A 65 -24.97 -12.86 -1.12
CA VAL A 65 -24.04 -12.04 -0.31
C VAL A 65 -23.33 -10.92 -1.07
N GLY A 66 -23.29 -10.96 -2.40
CA GLY A 66 -22.52 -10.02 -3.22
C GLY A 66 -22.82 -8.56 -2.89
N ALA A 67 -24.10 -8.23 -2.66
CA ALA A 67 -24.54 -6.88 -2.28
C ALA A 67 -24.03 -6.41 -0.90
N THR A 68 -23.67 -7.32 0.01
CA THR A 68 -23.08 -6.98 1.32
C THR A 68 -21.59 -6.69 1.22
N VAL A 69 -20.85 -7.43 0.39
CA VAL A 69 -19.39 -7.35 0.29
C VAL A 69 -18.90 -6.38 -0.78
N ALA A 70 -19.66 -6.23 -1.88
CA ALA A 70 -19.34 -5.35 -2.99
C ALA A 70 -19.06 -3.89 -2.58
N PRO A 71 -19.77 -3.26 -1.62
CA PRO A 71 -19.46 -1.91 -1.16
C PRO A 71 -18.04 -1.70 -0.60
N PHE A 72 -17.36 -2.76 -0.13
CA PHE A 72 -15.97 -2.70 0.31
C PHE A 72 -15.00 -2.63 -0.88
N PHE A 73 -15.21 -3.51 -1.87
CA PHE A 73 -14.37 -3.56 -3.06
C PHE A 73 -14.62 -2.36 -3.99
N GLN A 74 -15.87 -1.90 -4.07
CA GLN A 74 -16.27 -0.64 -4.70
C GLN A 74 -15.91 0.60 -3.88
N SER A 75 -15.36 0.46 -2.67
CA SER A 75 -14.88 1.59 -1.85
C SER A 75 -13.57 2.20 -2.38
N ASN A 76 -13.06 1.68 -3.49
CA ASN A 76 -11.83 2.08 -4.18
C ASN A 76 -10.55 2.04 -3.32
N LEU A 77 -10.54 1.20 -2.28
CA LEU A 77 -9.38 1.01 -1.40
C LEU A 77 -8.19 0.36 -2.15
N LEU A 78 -8.51 -0.67 -2.94
CA LEU A 78 -7.57 -1.36 -3.82
C LEU A 78 -7.25 -0.53 -5.07
N THR A 79 -8.28 -0.03 -5.75
CA THR A 79 -8.16 0.76 -6.99
C THR A 79 -7.67 2.20 -6.77
N GLY A 80 -7.17 2.54 -5.58
CA GLY A 80 -6.57 3.84 -5.25
C GLY A 80 -7.52 5.03 -5.09
N GLY A 81 -8.78 4.91 -5.52
CA GLY A 81 -9.81 5.95 -5.39
C GLY A 81 -10.23 6.28 -3.95
N ALA A 82 -9.75 5.57 -2.92
CA ALA A 82 -9.85 6.00 -1.52
C ALA A 82 -9.29 7.42 -1.27
N ARG A 83 -8.52 7.96 -2.22
CA ARG A 83 -8.16 9.39 -2.33
C ARG A 83 -9.35 10.36 -2.29
N SER A 84 -10.53 9.96 -2.75
CA SER A 84 -11.74 10.79 -2.74
C SER A 84 -12.48 10.77 -1.38
N VAL A 85 -11.96 10.05 -0.38
CA VAL A 85 -12.55 9.96 0.95
C VAL A 85 -12.36 11.27 1.72
N THR A 86 -13.44 12.05 1.80
CA THR A 86 -13.47 13.34 2.53
C THR A 86 -13.50 13.17 4.05
N ASN A 87 -14.01 12.03 4.56
CA ASN A 87 -14.01 11.68 5.98
C ASN A 87 -13.40 10.29 6.20
N PHE A 88 -12.11 10.27 6.53
CA PHE A 88 -11.33 9.03 6.64
C PHE A 88 -11.77 8.13 7.80
N ASP A 89 -12.21 8.72 8.91
CA ASP A 89 -12.70 7.96 10.07
C ASP A 89 -14.07 7.34 9.83
N GLU A 90 -14.97 8.05 9.15
CA GLU A 90 -16.28 7.53 8.73
C GLU A 90 -16.13 6.41 7.70
N PHE A 91 -15.23 6.59 6.72
CA PHE A 91 -14.90 5.55 5.74
C PHE A 91 -14.29 4.30 6.39
N ARG A 92 -13.34 4.48 7.32
CA ARG A 92 -12.75 3.39 8.12
C ARG A 92 -13.80 2.68 8.98
N SER A 93 -14.72 3.43 9.57
CA SER A 93 -15.87 2.89 10.30
C SER A 93 -16.84 2.12 9.37
N ALA A 94 -17.09 2.60 8.15
CA ALA A 94 -17.90 1.91 7.16
C ALA A 94 -17.24 0.60 6.69
N GLN A 95 -15.91 0.61 6.42
CA GLN A 95 -15.17 -0.62 6.11
C GLN A 95 -15.21 -1.62 7.26
N GLN A 96 -15.12 -1.17 8.52
CA GLN A 96 -15.28 -2.02 9.70
C GLN A 96 -16.70 -2.61 9.77
N GLY A 97 -17.73 -1.80 9.54
CA GLY A 97 -19.12 -2.24 9.51
C GLY A 97 -19.41 -3.25 8.41
N ILE A 98 -18.82 -3.09 7.21
CA ILE A 98 -18.94 -4.08 6.14
C ILE A 98 -18.18 -5.37 6.49
N ARG A 99 -17.00 -5.28 7.11
CA ARG A 99 -16.24 -6.45 7.58
C ARG A 99 -16.98 -7.23 8.67
N ASP A 100 -17.62 -6.55 9.61
CA ASP A 100 -18.41 -7.20 10.66
C ASP A 100 -19.75 -7.75 10.13
N ALA A 101 -20.34 -7.13 9.11
CA ALA A 101 -21.45 -7.70 8.36
C ALA A 101 -21.02 -8.97 7.59
N ALA A 102 -19.88 -8.94 6.90
CA ALA A 102 -19.34 -10.07 6.15
C ALA A 102 -19.01 -11.28 7.04
N ALA A 103 -18.49 -11.03 8.25
CA ALA A 103 -18.24 -12.04 9.28
C ALA A 103 -19.53 -12.59 9.95
N ALA A 104 -20.67 -11.93 9.75
CA ALA A 104 -21.98 -12.37 10.25
C ALA A 104 -22.84 -13.07 9.18
N LEU A 105 -22.34 -13.19 7.94
CA LEU A 105 -23.03 -13.93 6.87
C LEU A 105 -23.02 -15.44 7.15
N PRO A 106 -24.06 -16.19 6.75
CA PRO A 106 -24.04 -17.64 6.78
C PRO A 106 -23.25 -18.19 5.59
N TYR A 107 -22.20 -18.99 5.85
CA TYR A 107 -21.41 -19.68 4.81
C TYR A 107 -21.74 -21.18 4.81
N PRO A 108 -21.94 -21.81 3.65
CA PRO A 108 -21.97 -23.26 3.56
C PRO A 108 -20.57 -23.83 3.80
N PRO A 109 -20.41 -25.05 4.37
CA PRO A 109 -19.10 -25.59 4.73
C PRO A 109 -18.08 -25.69 3.59
N CYS A 110 -18.54 -25.81 2.34
CA CYS A 110 -17.69 -25.86 1.15
C CYS A 110 -17.04 -24.50 0.77
N LEU A 111 -17.53 -23.40 1.34
CA LEU A 111 -16.98 -22.04 1.16
C LEU A 111 -16.22 -21.54 2.41
N ALA A 112 -15.89 -22.41 3.36
CA ALA A 112 -15.14 -22.02 4.55
C ALA A 112 -13.75 -21.39 4.23
N GLY A 113 -13.06 -21.86 3.18
CA GLY A 113 -11.83 -21.21 2.71
C GLY A 113 -12.10 -19.79 2.20
N ALA A 114 -13.06 -19.64 1.29
CA ALA A 114 -13.47 -18.34 0.74
C ALA A 114 -14.01 -17.36 1.82
N HIS A 115 -14.61 -17.86 2.91
CA HIS A 115 -14.94 -17.05 4.08
C HIS A 115 -13.69 -16.45 4.72
N ASP A 116 -12.72 -17.31 5.03
CA ASP A 116 -11.49 -16.92 5.74
C ASP A 116 -10.63 -16.01 4.83
N ASP A 117 -10.49 -16.33 3.54
CA ASP A 117 -9.81 -15.50 2.53
C ASP A 117 -10.48 -14.12 2.38
N LEU A 118 -11.81 -14.06 2.39
CA LEU A 118 -12.56 -12.80 2.40
C LEU A 118 -12.31 -12.02 3.68
N LEU A 119 -12.44 -12.65 4.86
CA LEU A 119 -12.20 -11.94 6.11
C LEU A 119 -10.78 -11.41 6.19
N ASP A 120 -9.77 -12.18 5.78
CA ASP A 120 -8.38 -11.72 5.81
C ASP A 120 -8.06 -10.69 4.71
N THR A 121 -8.80 -10.67 3.60
CA THR A 121 -8.81 -9.52 2.67
C THR A 121 -9.29 -8.26 3.39
N LEU A 122 -10.45 -8.33 4.06
CA LEU A 122 -11.08 -7.20 4.74
C LEU A 122 -10.24 -6.74 5.95
N ASN A 123 -9.69 -7.67 6.72
CA ASN A 123 -8.82 -7.44 7.87
C ASN A 123 -7.52 -6.73 7.45
N ALA A 124 -6.87 -7.18 6.37
CA ALA A 124 -5.63 -6.57 5.87
C ALA A 124 -5.87 -5.14 5.35
N LEU A 125 -6.96 -4.91 4.62
CA LEU A 125 -7.29 -3.58 4.11
C LEU A 125 -7.76 -2.63 5.23
N LEU A 126 -8.39 -3.15 6.29
CA LEU A 126 -8.62 -2.41 7.54
C LEU A 126 -7.32 -2.13 8.31
N LEU A 127 -6.34 -3.04 8.31
CA LEU A 127 -5.04 -2.78 8.91
C LEU A 127 -4.35 -1.61 8.21
N ALA A 128 -4.37 -1.57 6.87
CA ALA A 128 -3.86 -0.44 6.08
C ALA A 128 -4.50 0.90 6.50
N LEU A 129 -5.83 0.93 6.70
CA LEU A 129 -6.53 2.12 7.19
C LEU A 129 -6.21 2.51 8.65
N ASN A 130 -5.72 1.58 9.46
CA ASN A 130 -5.38 1.81 10.87
C ASN A 130 -3.90 2.18 11.09
N VAL A 131 -3.06 2.15 10.05
CA VAL A 131 -1.66 2.59 10.14
C VAL A 131 -1.59 4.08 10.54
N PRO A 132 -0.67 4.51 11.42
CA PRO A 132 -0.49 5.93 11.70
C PRO A 132 -0.16 6.70 10.41
N ASN A 133 -0.74 7.89 10.24
CA ASN A 133 -0.68 8.65 8.97
C ASN A 133 -1.38 7.99 7.76
N ALA A 134 -2.16 6.91 7.88
CA ALA A 134 -2.84 6.26 6.75
C ALA A 134 -3.67 7.24 5.88
N GLN A 135 -4.42 8.17 6.49
CA GLN A 135 -5.13 9.23 5.76
C GLN A 135 -4.19 10.07 4.87
N GLN A 136 -2.98 10.35 5.35
CA GLN A 136 -1.98 11.13 4.63
C GLN A 136 -1.31 10.31 3.53
N ILE A 137 -1.07 9.01 3.75
CA ILE A 137 -0.56 8.07 2.75
C ILE A 137 -1.58 7.87 1.61
N VAL A 138 -2.87 7.79 1.95
CA VAL A 138 -3.99 7.65 0.99
C VAL A 138 -4.18 8.94 0.19
N ALA A 139 -4.25 10.10 0.85
CA ALA A 139 -4.45 11.40 0.19
C ALA A 139 -3.19 11.96 -0.48
N ALA A 140 -2.01 11.40 -0.22
CA ALA A 140 -0.72 11.86 -0.74
C ALA A 140 -0.64 11.80 -2.27
N ALA A 141 -0.45 12.96 -2.90
CA ALA A 141 0.09 13.02 -4.27
C ALA A 141 1.59 12.65 -4.29
N SER A 142 2.31 12.98 -3.21
CA SER A 142 3.66 12.52 -2.93
C SER A 142 3.72 11.84 -1.57
N LEU A 143 4.39 10.69 -1.48
CA LEU A 143 4.70 10.03 -0.21
C LEU A 143 5.84 10.73 0.56
N TYR A 144 6.37 11.82 0.01
CA TYR A 144 7.36 12.69 0.61
C TYR A 144 7.02 13.10 2.07
N GLY A 145 8.03 13.08 2.94
CA GLY A 145 7.93 13.50 4.33
C GLY A 145 7.11 12.58 5.24
N LEU A 146 6.47 11.54 4.70
CA LEU A 146 5.72 10.56 5.50
C LEU A 146 6.68 9.56 6.18
N PRO A 147 6.36 9.08 7.40
CA PRO A 147 7.26 8.17 8.11
C PRO A 147 7.45 6.84 7.36
N TYR A 148 8.71 6.45 7.11
CA TYR A 148 9.08 5.26 6.34
C TYR A 148 8.28 4.02 6.76
N ASP A 149 8.27 3.71 8.06
CA ASP A 149 7.66 2.47 8.56
C ASP A 149 6.13 2.47 8.43
N ASN A 150 5.49 3.65 8.42
CA ASN A 150 4.06 3.79 8.19
C ASN A 150 3.74 3.57 6.70
N VAL A 151 4.53 4.17 5.79
CA VAL A 151 4.41 3.89 4.34
C VAL A 151 4.58 2.40 4.06
N ARG A 152 5.61 1.77 4.67
CA ARG A 152 5.83 0.32 4.58
C ARG A 152 4.64 -0.49 5.07
N HIS A 153 4.17 -0.22 6.29
CA HIS A 153 3.08 -1.00 6.90
C HIS A 153 1.79 -0.88 6.08
N TYR A 154 1.50 0.32 5.56
CA TYR A 154 0.38 0.55 4.67
C TYR A 154 0.46 -0.31 3.41
N TYR A 155 1.57 -0.22 2.65
CA TYR A 155 1.70 -0.96 1.39
C TYR A 155 1.91 -2.47 1.57
N ALA A 156 2.41 -2.92 2.72
CA ALA A 156 2.37 -4.34 3.11
C ALA A 156 0.92 -4.81 3.26
N ALA A 157 0.13 -4.13 4.08
CA ALA A 157 -1.27 -4.49 4.33
C ALA A 157 -2.16 -4.40 3.07
N ILE A 158 -1.89 -3.47 2.15
CA ILE A 158 -2.52 -3.46 0.81
C ILE A 158 -2.09 -4.69 -0.03
N SER A 159 -0.81 -5.06 0.01
CA SER A 159 -0.30 -6.24 -0.72
C SER A 159 -0.90 -7.54 -0.21
N ASP A 160 -1.01 -7.67 1.11
CA ASP A 160 -1.60 -8.83 1.77
C ASP A 160 -3.10 -8.93 1.41
N GLY A 161 -3.83 -7.81 1.42
CA GLY A 161 -5.22 -7.75 0.96
C GLY A 161 -5.42 -8.19 -0.50
N TYR A 162 -4.45 -7.92 -1.39
CA TYR A 162 -4.48 -8.43 -2.77
C TYR A 162 -4.13 -9.92 -2.91
N GLU A 163 -3.30 -10.49 -2.04
CA GLU A 163 -3.04 -11.94 -2.02
C GLU A 163 -4.28 -12.69 -1.51
N ASN A 164 -4.88 -12.22 -0.42
CA ASN A 164 -6.09 -12.81 0.14
C ASN A 164 -7.28 -12.70 -0.85
N LEU A 165 -7.40 -11.59 -1.58
CA LEU A 165 -8.42 -11.43 -2.63
C LEU A 165 -8.18 -12.36 -3.84
N ARG A 166 -6.92 -12.65 -4.21
CA ARG A 166 -6.60 -13.66 -5.23
C ARG A 166 -7.10 -15.04 -4.79
N ASP A 167 -6.84 -15.41 -3.54
CA ASP A 167 -7.17 -16.75 -3.04
C ASP A 167 -8.69 -16.90 -2.83
N LEU A 168 -9.38 -15.86 -2.36
CA LEU A 168 -10.84 -15.74 -2.40
C LEU A 168 -11.40 -16.01 -3.82
N ILE A 169 -10.88 -15.34 -4.85
CA ILE A 169 -11.33 -15.52 -6.24
C ILE A 169 -11.11 -16.97 -6.70
N ALA A 170 -9.96 -17.57 -6.37
CA ALA A 170 -9.69 -18.97 -6.70
C ALA A 170 -10.60 -19.97 -5.95
N GLY A 171 -10.90 -19.71 -4.68
CA GLY A 171 -11.84 -20.49 -3.88
C GLY A 171 -13.28 -20.42 -4.39
N LEU A 172 -13.72 -19.22 -4.81
CA LEU A 172 -15.00 -18.99 -5.47
C LEU A 172 -15.09 -19.74 -6.81
N GLU A 173 -14.07 -19.58 -7.68
CA GLU A 173 -13.97 -20.28 -8.97
C GLU A 173 -13.98 -21.81 -8.80
N ALA A 174 -13.33 -22.34 -7.74
CA ALA A 174 -13.34 -23.77 -7.41
C ALA A 174 -14.72 -24.30 -6.97
N GLN A 175 -15.62 -23.45 -6.46
CA GLN A 175 -17.03 -23.79 -6.19
C GLN A 175 -17.98 -23.42 -7.34
N GLY A 176 -17.45 -23.10 -8.53
CA GLY A 176 -18.25 -22.78 -9.72
C GLY A 176 -18.80 -21.36 -9.79
N VAL A 177 -18.41 -20.48 -8.86
CA VAL A 177 -18.76 -19.06 -8.91
C VAL A 177 -17.85 -18.37 -9.91
N THR A 178 -18.41 -17.61 -10.86
CA THR A 178 -17.63 -16.81 -11.82
C THR A 178 -17.80 -15.31 -11.52
N PRO A 179 -17.10 -14.76 -10.51
CA PRO A 179 -17.26 -13.35 -10.15
C PRO A 179 -16.70 -12.44 -11.26
N GLN A 180 -17.48 -11.42 -11.62
CA GLN A 180 -17.16 -10.50 -12.71
C GLN A 180 -16.63 -9.18 -12.17
N ASP A 181 -15.82 -8.48 -12.97
CA ASP A 181 -15.21 -7.20 -12.57
C ASP A 181 -16.27 -6.12 -12.25
N SER A 182 -17.48 -6.23 -12.83
CA SER A 182 -18.66 -5.42 -12.49
C SER A 182 -19.07 -5.52 -11.02
N ASP A 183 -18.92 -6.70 -10.43
CA ASP A 183 -19.54 -7.05 -9.16
C ASP A 183 -18.77 -6.36 -8.03
N LEU A 184 -17.44 -6.41 -8.11
CA LEU A 184 -16.50 -5.86 -7.11
C LEU A 184 -15.75 -4.61 -7.61
N GLY A 185 -16.32 -3.86 -8.55
CA GLY A 185 -15.81 -2.54 -8.97
C GLY A 185 -14.37 -2.56 -9.50
N GLY A 186 -14.04 -3.50 -10.39
CA GLY A 186 -12.71 -3.67 -10.97
C GLY A 186 -11.69 -4.38 -10.06
N SER A 187 -12.00 -4.58 -8.77
CA SER A 187 -11.07 -5.19 -7.81
C SER A 187 -10.64 -6.61 -8.18
N ILE A 188 -11.49 -7.38 -8.87
CA ILE A 188 -11.19 -8.74 -9.34
C ILE A 188 -10.12 -8.70 -10.45
N GLY A 189 -10.28 -7.85 -11.46
CA GLY A 189 -9.28 -7.60 -12.49
C GLY A 189 -7.95 -7.13 -11.90
N ALA A 190 -8.00 -6.18 -10.94
CA ALA A 190 -6.81 -5.70 -10.23
C ALA A 190 -6.11 -6.82 -9.44
N ALA A 191 -6.85 -7.68 -8.72
CA ALA A 191 -6.28 -8.81 -7.98
C ALA A 191 -5.72 -9.91 -8.90
N ARG A 192 -6.45 -10.30 -9.95
CA ARG A 192 -5.98 -11.21 -11.01
C ARG A 192 -4.71 -10.65 -11.68
N GLN A 193 -4.56 -9.33 -11.79
CA GLN A 193 -3.39 -8.68 -12.37
C GLN A 193 -2.21 -8.57 -11.40
N PHE A 194 -2.44 -8.20 -10.13
CA PHE A 194 -1.44 -8.27 -9.06
C PHE A 194 -0.89 -9.69 -8.93
N ALA A 195 -1.76 -10.70 -8.97
CA ALA A 195 -1.40 -12.12 -8.98
C ALA A 195 -0.56 -12.49 -10.22
N ARG A 196 -0.94 -12.03 -11.43
CA ARG A 196 -0.15 -12.24 -12.66
C ARG A 196 1.25 -11.65 -12.54
N PHE A 197 1.40 -10.38 -12.15
CA PHE A 197 2.72 -9.76 -12.01
C PHE A 197 3.55 -10.42 -10.89
N ASN A 198 2.98 -10.73 -9.72
CA ASN A 198 3.71 -11.46 -8.68
C ASN A 198 4.06 -12.91 -9.06
N THR A 199 3.34 -13.54 -9.99
CA THR A 199 3.67 -14.90 -10.48
C THR A 199 4.72 -14.86 -11.58
N LEU A 200 4.56 -13.97 -12.56
CA LEU A 200 5.47 -13.83 -13.71
C LEU A 200 6.83 -13.23 -13.28
N ASP A 201 6.78 -12.19 -12.45
CA ASP A 201 7.94 -11.46 -11.95
C ASP A 201 8.28 -11.85 -10.50
N CYS A 202 7.83 -13.02 -10.03
CA CYS A 202 8.41 -13.70 -8.87
C CYS A 202 8.42 -12.82 -7.58
N GLN A 203 7.24 -12.31 -7.23
CA GLN A 203 6.93 -11.36 -6.15
C GLN A 203 7.43 -9.90 -6.31
N ALA A 204 7.83 -9.48 -7.52
CA ALA A 204 8.26 -8.10 -7.77
C ALA A 204 7.26 -7.02 -7.32
N THR A 205 5.96 -7.24 -7.51
CA THR A 205 4.91 -6.26 -7.15
C THR A 205 4.83 -6.06 -5.63
N ARG A 206 4.84 -7.14 -4.85
CA ARG A 206 4.83 -7.09 -3.37
C ARG A 206 6.15 -6.53 -2.81
N TRP A 207 7.29 -6.96 -3.36
CA TRP A 207 8.60 -6.45 -2.94
C TRP A 207 8.76 -4.95 -3.22
N ALA A 208 8.33 -4.49 -4.41
CA ALA A 208 8.37 -3.07 -4.76
C ALA A 208 7.45 -2.24 -3.85
N ALA A 209 6.23 -2.72 -3.57
CA ALA A 209 5.28 -2.07 -2.67
C ALA A 209 5.84 -1.90 -1.25
N THR A 210 6.56 -2.91 -0.73
CA THR A 210 7.00 -2.95 0.68
C THR A 210 8.38 -2.35 0.93
N GLU A 211 9.35 -2.57 0.03
CA GLU A 211 10.72 -2.04 0.15
C GLU A 211 10.91 -0.74 -0.65
N ALA A 212 10.67 -0.77 -1.97
CA ALA A 212 11.06 0.31 -2.88
C ALA A 212 10.22 1.58 -2.71
N VAL A 213 8.89 1.46 -2.62
CA VAL A 213 7.97 2.62 -2.43
C VAL A 213 8.29 3.37 -1.14
N SER A 214 8.49 2.65 -0.04
CA SER A 214 8.87 3.20 1.25
C SER A 214 10.27 3.86 1.20
N TRP A 215 11.20 3.27 0.42
CA TRP A 215 12.51 3.87 0.19
C TRP A 215 12.41 5.18 -0.58
N PHE A 216 11.58 5.28 -1.64
CA PHE A 216 11.34 6.56 -2.34
C PHE A 216 10.74 7.64 -1.43
N ALA A 217 9.89 7.30 -0.46
CA ALA A 217 9.38 8.25 0.54
C ALA A 217 10.50 8.83 1.45
N LEU A 218 11.48 8.01 1.82
CA LEU A 218 12.66 8.44 2.57
C LEU A 218 13.66 9.23 1.71
N VAL A 219 13.90 8.80 0.47
CA VAL A 219 14.82 9.45 -0.48
C VAL A 219 14.34 10.85 -0.85
N SER A 220 13.04 11.02 -1.13
CA SER A 220 12.46 12.35 -1.39
C SER A 220 12.57 13.27 -0.16
N THR A 221 12.50 12.72 1.05
CA THR A 221 12.77 13.47 2.31
C THR A 221 14.22 13.97 2.40
N ALA A 222 15.18 13.31 1.73
CA ALA A 222 16.53 13.86 1.55
C ALA A 222 16.54 15.03 0.55
N GLY A 223 15.76 14.92 -0.53
CA GLY A 223 15.72 15.87 -1.65
C GLY A 223 15.36 17.30 -1.24
N ASP A 224 14.32 17.49 -0.43
CA ASP A 224 13.87 18.84 -0.04
C ASP A 224 14.88 19.60 0.84
N SER A 225 15.66 18.89 1.67
CA SER A 225 16.78 19.49 2.43
C SER A 225 17.92 20.00 1.53
N LEU A 226 17.84 19.76 0.22
CA LEU A 226 18.82 20.13 -0.79
C LEU A 226 18.27 21.18 -1.77
N THR A 227 16.95 21.26 -1.94
CA THR A 227 16.27 22.23 -2.81
C THR A 227 15.78 23.49 -2.08
N SER A 228 15.60 23.43 -0.75
CA SER A 228 15.15 24.53 0.11
C SER A 228 16.03 25.80 0.10
N GLY A 229 17.26 25.70 -0.41
CA GLY A 229 18.26 26.77 -0.39
C GLY A 229 19.10 26.86 0.88
N GLU A 230 18.58 26.37 2.03
CA GLU A 230 19.34 26.22 3.27
C GLU A 230 19.49 24.74 3.65
N VAL A 231 20.74 24.27 3.64
CA VAL A 231 21.09 22.87 3.92
C VAL A 231 21.02 22.60 5.43
N ASP A 232 19.88 22.10 5.94
CA ASP A 232 19.79 21.61 7.32
C ASP A 232 20.63 20.33 7.49
N ARG A 233 21.86 20.54 7.96
CA ARG A 233 22.81 19.48 8.29
C ARG A 233 22.28 18.50 9.35
N ASN A 234 21.40 18.95 10.24
CA ASN A 234 20.80 18.08 11.25
C ASN A 234 19.71 17.19 10.65
N GLN A 235 18.90 17.70 9.71
CA GLN A 235 17.94 16.89 8.96
C GLN A 235 18.67 15.87 8.08
N LEU A 236 19.66 16.29 7.29
CA LEU A 236 20.46 15.38 6.47
C LEU A 236 21.19 14.31 7.31
N GLY A 237 21.71 14.67 8.49
CA GLY A 237 22.29 13.70 9.43
C GLY A 237 21.29 12.64 9.90
N ARG A 238 20.05 13.03 10.21
CA ARG A 238 18.96 12.07 10.55
C ARG A 238 18.60 11.18 9.36
N VAL A 239 18.51 11.74 8.15
CA VAL A 239 18.17 11.00 6.93
C VAL A 239 19.26 10.00 6.56
N VAL A 240 20.55 10.33 6.71
CA VAL A 240 21.67 9.38 6.52
C VAL A 240 21.54 8.18 7.46
N ILE A 241 21.25 8.41 8.75
CA ILE A 241 21.05 7.32 9.73
C ILE A 241 19.84 6.44 9.33
N GLN A 242 18.75 7.05 8.84
CA GLN A 242 17.58 6.32 8.37
C GLN A 242 17.88 5.50 7.11
N LEU A 243 18.64 6.02 6.14
CA LEU A 243 19.06 5.30 4.93
C LEU A 243 20.00 4.14 5.26
N GLN A 244 20.95 4.32 6.19
CA GLN A 244 21.85 3.26 6.65
C GLN A 244 21.10 2.14 7.37
N ASN A 245 20.19 2.49 8.30
CA ASN A 245 19.37 1.50 9.01
C ASN A 245 18.42 0.73 8.05
N ASN A 246 17.84 1.41 7.05
CA ASN A 246 17.01 0.76 6.04
C ASN A 246 17.83 -0.12 5.09
N GLY A 247 19.03 0.29 4.67
CA GLY A 247 19.95 -0.53 3.88
C GLY A 247 20.26 -1.86 4.57
N LEU A 248 20.69 -1.81 5.84
CA LEU A 248 20.93 -3.01 6.67
C LEU A 248 19.68 -3.90 6.82
N ARG A 249 18.49 -3.31 6.94
CA ARG A 249 17.24 -4.09 7.03
C ARG A 249 16.87 -4.74 5.69
N ILE A 250 17.06 -4.04 4.57
CA ILE A 250 16.85 -4.58 3.22
C ILE A 250 17.89 -5.66 2.90
N GLU A 251 19.11 -5.53 3.42
CA GLU A 251 20.12 -6.58 3.36
C GLU A 251 19.69 -7.82 4.18
N GLY A 252 19.19 -7.64 5.40
CA GLY A 252 18.75 -8.72 6.28
C GLY A 252 17.38 -9.34 5.96
N ALA A 253 16.57 -8.73 5.10
CA ALA A 253 15.23 -9.23 4.76
C ALA A 253 15.30 -10.51 3.89
N PRO A 254 14.36 -11.45 4.03
CA PRO A 254 14.18 -12.54 3.08
C PRO A 254 13.42 -12.06 1.83
N PHE A 255 13.86 -12.49 0.65
CA PHE A 255 13.26 -12.19 -0.65
C PHE A 255 13.51 -13.36 -1.61
N PRO A 256 12.65 -13.60 -2.62
CA PRO A 256 12.90 -14.61 -3.64
C PRO A 256 14.17 -14.32 -4.47
N ASN A 257 14.94 -15.35 -4.83
CA ASN A 257 16.24 -15.21 -5.53
C ASN A 257 16.19 -14.36 -6.82
N CYS A 258 15.07 -14.40 -7.54
CA CYS A 258 14.77 -13.59 -8.72
C CYS A 258 14.82 -12.06 -8.45
N MET A 259 14.54 -11.63 -7.22
CA MET A 259 14.57 -10.23 -6.79
C MET A 259 15.96 -9.78 -6.31
N ALA A 260 16.96 -10.67 -6.27
CA ALA A 260 18.33 -10.33 -5.88
C ALA A 260 18.95 -9.17 -6.71
N PRO A 261 18.74 -9.06 -8.04
CA PRO A 261 19.24 -7.92 -8.82
C PRO A 261 18.57 -6.60 -8.43
N ALA A 262 17.24 -6.58 -8.32
CA ALA A 262 16.48 -5.37 -7.93
C ALA A 262 16.86 -4.90 -6.51
N ARG A 263 17.09 -5.83 -5.58
CA ARG A 263 17.61 -5.53 -4.25
C ARG A 263 19.04 -4.99 -4.29
N ALA A 264 19.92 -5.53 -5.15
CA ALA A 264 21.26 -4.99 -5.33
C ALA A 264 21.24 -3.56 -5.90
N ASP A 265 20.38 -3.29 -6.89
CA ASP A 265 20.19 -1.94 -7.44
C ASP A 265 19.64 -0.95 -6.40
N LEU A 266 18.72 -1.38 -5.52
CA LEU A 266 18.23 -0.56 -4.40
C LEU A 266 19.33 -0.26 -3.38
N LEU A 267 20.11 -1.28 -2.97
CA LEU A 267 21.21 -1.10 -2.03
C LEU A 267 22.32 -0.19 -2.61
N GLU A 268 22.69 -0.36 -3.88
CA GLU A 268 23.65 0.53 -4.56
C GLU A 268 23.14 1.98 -4.65
N ALA A 269 21.83 2.17 -4.92
CA ALA A 269 21.23 3.50 -4.92
C ALA A 269 21.18 4.12 -3.52
N ASN A 270 20.88 3.32 -2.50
CA ASN A 270 20.87 3.74 -1.09
C ASN A 270 22.25 4.21 -0.64
N ASP A 271 23.29 3.43 -0.93
CA ASP A 271 24.66 3.71 -0.52
C ASP A 271 25.26 4.87 -1.33
N GLY A 272 24.96 4.97 -2.63
CA GLY A 272 25.28 6.12 -3.45
C GLY A 272 24.67 7.42 -2.92
N LEU A 273 23.41 7.39 -2.47
CA LEU A 273 22.76 8.55 -1.86
C LEU A 273 23.36 8.92 -0.51
N VAL A 274 23.62 7.93 0.36
CA VAL A 274 24.30 8.14 1.65
C VAL A 274 25.67 8.80 1.43
N ALA A 275 26.45 8.29 0.48
CA ALA A 275 27.77 8.83 0.15
C ALA A 275 27.70 10.22 -0.52
N ALA A 276 26.63 10.52 -1.26
CA ALA A 276 26.39 11.87 -1.81
C ALA A 276 26.08 12.88 -0.70
N ILE A 277 25.17 12.54 0.24
CA ILE A 277 24.83 13.40 1.37
C ILE A 277 26.06 13.61 2.28
N GLN A 278 26.87 12.58 2.52
CA GLN A 278 28.13 12.69 3.27
C GLN A 278 29.16 13.60 2.57
N GLY A 279 29.26 13.53 1.24
CA GLY A 279 30.05 14.47 0.44
C GLY A 279 29.62 15.93 0.63
N LEU A 280 28.30 16.19 0.61
CA LEU A 280 27.77 17.54 0.89
C LEU A 280 28.04 18.02 2.32
N LEU A 281 27.85 17.15 3.32
CA LEU A 281 28.05 17.48 4.74
C LEU A 281 29.52 17.78 5.08
N SER A 282 30.45 17.07 4.45
CA SER A 282 31.90 17.31 4.54
C SER A 282 32.40 18.48 3.67
N GLY A 283 31.64 18.85 2.63
CA GLY A 283 32.00 19.90 1.68
C GLY A 283 32.82 19.42 0.49
N ASP A 284 33.02 18.11 0.33
CA ASP A 284 33.68 17.51 -0.83
C ASP A 284 32.75 17.49 -2.05
N SER A 285 32.93 18.47 -2.94
CA SER A 285 32.17 18.58 -4.18
C SER A 285 32.51 17.50 -5.22
N ALA A 286 33.68 16.86 -5.14
CA ALA A 286 34.07 15.79 -6.07
C ALA A 286 33.39 14.47 -5.68
N ALA A 287 33.47 14.10 -4.40
CA ALA A 287 32.73 12.97 -3.85
C ALA A 287 31.21 13.13 -4.06
N LEU A 288 30.66 14.32 -3.78
CA LEU A 288 29.24 14.63 -4.04
C LEU A 288 28.84 14.34 -5.50
N GLN A 289 29.61 14.83 -6.47
CA GLN A 289 29.30 14.64 -7.90
C GLN A 289 29.40 13.17 -8.33
N GLN A 290 30.45 12.46 -7.91
CA GLN A 290 30.63 11.04 -8.22
C GLN A 290 29.52 10.18 -7.63
N ASN A 291 29.18 10.40 -6.36
CA ASN A 291 28.20 9.60 -5.64
C ASN A 291 26.76 9.89 -6.10
N ALA A 292 26.44 11.15 -6.44
CA ALA A 292 25.16 11.49 -7.04
C ALA A 292 24.95 10.84 -8.43
N ALA A 293 26.00 10.72 -9.24
CA ALA A 293 25.95 10.02 -10.52
C ALA A 293 25.73 8.50 -10.33
N ALA A 294 26.41 7.89 -9.36
CA ALA A 294 26.21 6.48 -9.01
C ALA A 294 24.78 6.20 -8.51
N TYR A 295 24.26 7.02 -7.59
CA TYR A 295 22.87 6.98 -7.13
C TYR A 295 21.87 7.03 -8.29
N ALA A 296 22.01 8.01 -9.20
CA ALA A 296 21.12 8.17 -10.34
C ALA A 296 21.16 6.97 -11.29
N GLN A 297 22.34 6.40 -11.53
CA GLN A 297 22.50 5.20 -12.36
C GLN A 297 21.87 3.96 -11.71
N ALA A 298 22.15 3.71 -10.43
CA ALA A 298 21.59 2.56 -9.70
C ALA A 298 20.06 2.64 -9.59
N ARG A 299 19.53 3.83 -9.26
CA ARG A 299 18.08 4.08 -9.23
C ARG A 299 17.42 3.85 -10.59
N GLY A 300 18.04 4.27 -11.70
CA GLY A 300 17.50 4.02 -13.04
C GLY A 300 17.41 2.53 -13.39
N ARG A 301 18.27 1.68 -12.80
CA ARG A 301 18.19 0.22 -12.92
C ARG A 301 17.10 -0.36 -12.02
N LEU A 302 16.99 0.12 -10.77
CA LEU A 302 15.89 -0.22 -9.87
C LEU A 302 14.52 0.08 -10.49
N GLU A 303 14.32 1.29 -11.04
CA GLU A 303 13.08 1.70 -11.73
C GLU A 303 12.77 0.81 -12.96
N ALA A 304 13.80 0.36 -13.67
CA ALA A 304 13.63 -0.62 -14.75
C ALA A 304 13.26 -2.02 -14.24
N ALA A 305 13.77 -2.43 -13.08
CA ALA A 305 13.48 -3.72 -12.46
C ALA A 305 12.07 -3.78 -11.82
N ILE A 306 11.59 -2.69 -11.20
CA ILE A 306 10.23 -2.61 -10.63
C ILE A 306 9.17 -2.17 -11.66
N ARG A 307 9.47 -2.20 -12.97
CA ARG A 307 8.60 -1.65 -14.02
C ARG A 307 7.20 -2.27 -14.04
N SER A 308 7.03 -3.53 -13.68
CA SER A 308 5.69 -4.15 -13.60
C SER A 308 4.87 -3.65 -12.40
N TYR A 309 5.50 -3.30 -11.28
CA TYR A 309 4.84 -2.55 -10.20
C TYR A 309 4.43 -1.14 -10.66
N ILE A 310 5.31 -0.44 -11.39
CA ILE A 310 5.00 0.87 -11.97
C ILE A 310 3.83 0.74 -12.98
N ALA A 311 3.80 -0.31 -13.81
CA ALA A 311 2.71 -0.57 -14.73
C ALA A 311 1.39 -0.85 -13.99
N PHE A 312 1.42 -1.70 -12.96
CA PHE A 312 0.29 -2.00 -12.07
C PHE A 312 -0.31 -0.72 -11.45
N MET A 313 0.54 0.16 -10.90
CA MET A 313 0.12 1.42 -10.29
C MET A 313 -0.40 2.49 -11.27
N ASN A 314 -0.17 2.33 -12.58
CA ASN A 314 -0.60 3.27 -13.63
C ASN A 314 -1.78 2.76 -14.46
N ILE A 315 -2.39 1.63 -14.10
CA ILE A 315 -3.57 1.12 -14.80
C ILE A 315 -4.81 1.89 -14.33
N PRO A 316 -5.63 2.43 -15.26
CA PRO A 316 -6.85 3.14 -14.90
C PRO A 316 -7.82 2.25 -14.10
N SER A 317 -8.22 2.76 -12.94
CA SER A 317 -9.34 2.31 -12.11
C SER A 317 -10.68 2.65 -12.76
#